data_AF-B9TPW7-F1
#
_entry.id   AF-B9TPW7-F1
#
_cell.length_a   1.000
_cell.length_b   1.000
_cell.length_c   1.000
_cell.angle_alpha   90.00
_cell.angle_beta   90.00
_cell.angle_gamma   90.00
#
_symmetry.space_group_name_H-M   'P 1'
#
loop_
_entity.id
_entity.type
_entity.pdbx_description
1 polymer ?
#
loop_
_entity_poly.entity_id
_entity_poly.type
_entity_poly.pdbx_seq_one_letter_code
_entity_poly.pdbx_strand_id
1 'polypeptide(L)' 'MTEPHPPIADKLRDLIADFLGVPPAELTPERKLEEFNVDSFDFIEILYLIEDKTGLEIPASPTELRGKID' A
#
# COMPACT_ATOMS: atom_id res chain seq x y z
N MET A 1 16.05 -11.53 -8.93
CA MET A 1 14.91 -12.42 -9.19
C MET A 1 13.70 -11.70 -8.62
N THR A 2 12.94 -10.99 -9.43
CA THR A 2 11.69 -10.37 -8.97
C THR A 2 10.55 -11.19 -9.56
N GLU A 3 9.82 -11.88 -8.69
CA GLU A 3 8.61 -12.62 -9.04
C GLU A 3 7.62 -11.70 -9.79
N PRO A 4 6.78 -12.24 -10.69
CA PRO A 4 5.80 -11.43 -11.41
C PRO A 4 4.80 -10.90 -10.39
N HIS A 5 4.92 -9.62 -10.03
CA HIS A 5 3.95 -8.98 -9.16
C HIS A 5 2.58 -9.08 -9.85
N PRO A 6 1.52 -9.53 -9.16
CA PRO A 6 0.20 -9.57 -9.76
C PRO A 6 -0.23 -8.16 -10.17
N PRO A 7 -1.07 -8.00 -11.22
CA PRO A 7 -1.42 -6.69 -11.79
C PRO A 7 -2.12 -5.73 -10.82
N ILE A 8 -2.63 -6.21 -9.69
CA ILE A 8 -3.19 -5.37 -8.62
C ILE A 8 -2.07 -4.67 -7.84
N ALA A 9 -0.97 -5.36 -7.60
CA ALA A 9 0.03 -4.92 -6.66
C ALA A 9 0.97 -3.89 -7.32
N ASP A 10 1.18 -3.98 -8.65
CA ASP A 10 1.80 -2.90 -9.44
C ASP A 10 0.94 -1.63 -9.39
N LYS A 11 -0.38 -1.74 -9.53
CA LYS A 11 -1.30 -0.59 -9.42
C LYS A 11 -1.29 0.04 -8.02
N LEU A 12 -1.24 -0.78 -6.98
CA LEU A 12 -1.12 -0.29 -5.60
C LEU A 12 0.21 0.43 -5.40
N ARG A 13 1.30 -0.13 -5.91
CA ARG A 13 2.62 0.49 -5.87
C ARG A 13 2.64 1.84 -6.56
N ASP A 14 2.09 1.95 -7.77
CA ASP A 14 2.01 3.21 -8.52
C ASP A 14 1.17 4.25 -7.77
N LEU A 15 0.03 3.83 -7.20
CA LEU A 15 -0.86 4.70 -6.44
C LEU A 15 -0.19 5.25 -5.16
N ILE A 16 0.52 4.39 -4.43
CA ILE A 16 1.28 4.79 -3.23
C ILE A 16 2.45 5.70 -3.64
N ALA A 17 3.14 5.40 -4.74
CA ALA A 17 4.23 6.22 -5.27
C ALA A 17 3.76 7.64 -5.63
N ASP A 18 2.62 7.74 -6.31
CA ASP A 18 1.99 9.01 -6.68
C ASP A 18 1.58 9.82 -5.44
N PHE A 19 0.99 9.17 -4.43
CA PHE A 19 0.62 9.82 -3.17
C PHE A 19 1.84 10.38 -2.43
N LEU A 20 2.93 9.60 -2.36
CA LEU A 20 4.17 9.98 -1.67
C LEU A 20 5.08 10.90 -2.49
N GLY A 21 4.80 11.07 -3.79
CA GLY A 21 5.66 11.83 -4.70
C GLY A 21 7.05 11.22 -4.90
N VAL A 22 7.17 9.90 -4.78
CA VAL A 22 8.43 9.16 -4.94
C VAL A 22 8.36 8.24 -6.16
N PRO A 23 9.49 7.84 -6.76
CA PRO A 23 9.47 6.89 -7.86
C PRO A 23 8.94 5.53 -7.38
N PRO A 24 8.04 4.85 -8.13
CA PRO A 24 7.54 3.54 -7.76
C PRO A 24 8.68 2.55 -7.58
N ALA A 25 9.76 2.66 -8.38
CA ALA A 25 10.97 1.86 -8.27
C ALA A 25 11.59 1.84 -6.86
N GLU A 26 11.42 2.89 -6.07
CA GLU A 26 11.94 2.97 -4.69
C GLU A 26 11.08 2.24 -3.66
N LEU A 27 9.78 2.08 -3.95
CA LEU A 27 8.85 1.30 -3.12
C LEU A 27 9.06 -0.19 -3.38
N THR A 28 9.97 -0.81 -2.63
CA THR A 28 10.16 -2.26 -2.66
C THR A 28 9.51 -2.91 -1.43
N PRO A 29 9.09 -4.19 -1.52
CA PRO A 29 8.51 -4.90 -0.38
C PRO A 29 9.44 -5.00 0.83
N GLU A 30 10.76 -4.86 0.63
CA GLU A 30 11.73 -4.90 1.73
C GLU A 30 11.85 -3.58 2.50
N ARG A 31 11.37 -2.47 1.94
CA ARG A 31 11.46 -1.14 2.55
C ARG A 31 10.21 -0.82 3.35
N LYS A 32 10.41 -0.10 4.45
CA LYS A 32 9.29 0.35 5.28
C LYS A 32 8.73 1.67 4.78
N LEU A 33 7.41 1.84 4.89
CA LEU A 33 6.74 3.11 4.60
C LEU A 33 7.25 4.27 5.48
N GLU A 34 7.65 3.96 6.71
CA GLU A 34 8.28 4.89 7.65
C GLU A 34 9.53 5.58 7.08
N GLU A 35 10.28 4.92 6.16
CA GLU A 35 11.44 5.50 5.49
C GLU A 35 11.08 6.62 4.50
N PHE A 36 9.81 6.67 4.07
CA PHE A 36 9.28 7.65 3.13
C PHE A 36 8.52 8.78 3.83
N ASN A 37 8.76 8.99 5.13
CA ASN A 37 8.05 9.94 5.99
C ASN A 37 6.55 9.68 6.11
N VAL A 38 6.09 8.43 5.89
CA VAL A 38 4.70 8.06 6.10
C VAL A 38 4.44 7.93 7.60
N ASP A 39 3.60 8.80 8.13
CA ASP A 39 3.11 8.70 9.50
C ASP A 39 1.80 7.87 9.61
N SER A 40 1.25 7.77 10.81
CA SER A 40 0.00 7.03 11.04
C SER A 40 -1.21 7.63 10.33
N PHE A 41 -1.20 8.94 10.06
CA PHE A 41 -2.28 9.64 9.37
C PHE A 41 -2.15 9.43 7.86
N ASP A 42 -0.94 9.58 7.32
CA ASP A 42 -0.63 9.28 5.91
C ASP A 42 -1.00 7.83 5.55
N PHE A 43 -0.71 6.89 6.45
CA PHE A 43 -1.08 5.49 6.26
C PHE A 43 -2.60 5.30 6.10
N ILE A 44 -3.41 5.99 6.92
CA ILE A 44 -4.87 5.95 6.83
C ILE A 44 -5.35 6.60 5.53
N GLU A 45 -4.75 7.71 5.09
CA GLU A 45 -5.08 8.33 3.80
C GLU A 45 -4.78 7.40 2.61
N ILE A 46 -3.64 6.70 2.64
CA ILE A 46 -3.27 5.71 1.62
C ILE A 46 -4.31 4.59 1.56
N LEU A 47 -4.77 4.08 2.71
CA LEU A 47 -5.82 3.06 2.73
C LEU A 47 -7.10 3.57 2.07
N TYR A 48 -7.60 4.74 2.46
CA TYR A 48 -8.80 5.33 1.84
C TYR A 48 -8.63 5.57 0.34
N LEU A 49 -7.45 6.03 -0.09
CA LEU A 49 -7.15 6.23 -1.50
C LEU A 49 -7.20 4.90 -2.27
N ILE A 50 -6.66 3.82 -1.70
CA ILE A 50 -6.75 2.49 -2.30
C ILE A 50 -8.21 2.05 -2.40
N GLU A 51 -9.00 2.19 -1.33
CA GLU A 51 -10.42 1.84 -1.32
C GLU A 51 -11.20 2.60 -2.41
N ASP A 52 -11.02 3.93 -2.51
CA ASP A 52 -11.67 4.77 -3.52
C ASP A 52 -11.29 4.36 -4.96
N LYS A 53 -10.00 4.10 -5.20
CA LYS A 53 -9.50 3.81 -6.55
C LYS A 53 -9.77 2.37 -7.01
N THR A 54 -9.85 1.43 -6.07
CA THR A 54 -10.01 0.00 -6.37
C THR A 54 -11.41 -0.51 -6.10
N GLY A 55 -12.20 0.21 -5.30
CA GLY A 55 -13.51 -0.24 -4.79
C GLY A 55 -13.40 -1.36 -3.75
N LEU A 56 -12.22 -1.63 -3.21
CA LEU A 56 -12.00 -2.60 -2.14
C LEU A 56 -12.34 -1.97 -0.79
N GLU A 57 -12.75 -2.79 0.18
CA GLU A 57 -12.79 -2.40 1.60
C GLU A 57 -11.59 -3.02 2.31
N ILE A 58 -10.71 -2.19 2.83
CA ILE A 58 -9.55 -2.59 3.62
C ILE A 58 -9.90 -2.36 5.10
N PRO A 59 -9.90 -3.41 5.93
CA PRO A 59 -10.17 -3.24 7.35
C PRO A 59 -9.13 -2.32 8.00
N ALA A 60 -9.62 -1.34 8.74
CA ALA A 60 -8.80 -0.29 9.36
C ALA A 60 -7.88 -0.80 10.48
N SER A 61 -8.06 -2.02 10.97
CA SER A 61 -7.24 -2.59 12.03
C SER A 61 -6.36 -3.77 11.55
N PRO A 62 -5.05 -3.78 11.90
CA PRO A 62 -4.16 -4.90 11.62
C PRO A 62 -4.66 -6.23 12.20
N THR A 63 -5.38 -6.16 13.32
CA THR A 63 -5.97 -7.32 14.00
C THR A 63 -7.06 -7.98 13.16
N GLU A 64 -7.84 -7.21 12.40
CA GLU A 64 -8.85 -7.71 11.48
C GLU A 64 -8.26 -8.27 10.18
N LEU A 65 -7.12 -7.73 9.72
CA LEU A 65 -6.37 -8.27 8.58
C LEU A 65 -5.88 -9.70 8.84
N ARG A 66 -5.44 -9.99 10.07
CA ARG A 66 -4.94 -11.33 10.46
C ARG A 66 -6.04 -12.39 10.55
N GLY A 67 -7.30 -12.00 10.74
CA GLY A 67 -8.44 -12.92 10.89
C GLY A 67 -9.05 -13.43 9.59
N LYS A 68 -8.60 -12.94 8.42
CA LYS A 68 -9.11 -13.36 7.10
C LYS A 68 -8.06 -14.09 6.24
N ILE A 69 -6.87 -14.35 6.79
CA ILE A 69 -5.80 -15.11 6.14
C ILE A 69 -5.65 -16.43 6.91
N ASP A 70 -6.67 -17.28 6.82
CA ASP A 70 -6.61 -18.73 7.13
C ASP A 70 -6.98 -19.49 5.86
#